data_AF-A0A924GJP7-F1
#
_entry.id   AF-A0A924GJP7-F1
#
_cell.length_a   1.000
_cell.length_b   1.000
_cell.length_c   1.000
_cell.angle_alpha   90.00
_cell.angle_beta   90.00
_cell.angle_gamma   90.00
#
_symmetry.space_group_name_H-M   'P 1'
#
loop_
_entity.id
_entity.type
_entity.pdbx_description
1 polymer ?
#
loop_
_entity_poly.entity_id
_entity_poly.type
_entity_poly.pdbx_seq_one_letter_code
_entity_poly.pdbx_strand_id
1 'polypeptide(L)'
;MSRSVGTIVLDVLLTVALSLVLLTIWRGIASGSPAEGVAQAVQRLFLFMDIGLLVWVVMLTVVAVRRRPAGAGLTLVFATVGALANLLTVIVVGFVQQGTWAVDFIEFAVEAGIVFLVAAAIIVILVHRFILKPSPTGVTAT
;
A
#
# COMPACT_ATOMS: atom_id res chain seq x y z
N MET A 1 -11.06 -5.78 19.99
CA MET A 1 -10.23 -4.98 19.06
C MET A 1 -11.06 -3.78 18.62
N SER A 2 -10.60 -2.54 18.78
CA SER A 2 -11.41 -1.36 18.43
C SER A 2 -11.66 -1.34 16.91
N ARG A 3 -12.85 -0.89 16.45
CA ARG A 3 -13.19 -0.83 15.02
C ARG A 3 -12.10 -0.16 14.17
N SER A 4 -11.44 0.86 14.71
CA SER A 4 -10.35 1.58 14.06
C SER A 4 -9.13 0.71 13.77
N VAL A 5 -8.75 -0.19 14.68
CA VAL A 5 -7.61 -1.10 14.43
C VAL A 5 -7.98 -2.12 13.35
N GLY A 6 -9.22 -2.62 13.37
CA GLY A 6 -9.71 -3.52 12.33
C GLY A 6 -9.67 -2.90 10.93
N THR A 7 -10.05 -1.63 10.80
CA THR A 7 -9.96 -0.88 9.54
C THR A 7 -8.53 -0.73 9.05
N ILE A 8 -7.60 -0.33 9.93
CA ILE A 8 -6.19 -0.17 9.55
C ILE A 8 -5.61 -1.49 9.05
N VAL A 9 -5.87 -2.58 9.79
CA VAL A 9 -5.42 -3.91 9.40
C VAL A 9 -6.00 -4.30 8.05
N LEU A 10 -7.28 -4.02 7.80
CA LEU A 10 -7.94 -4.36 6.54
C LEU A 10 -7.40 -3.52 5.37
N ASP A 11 -7.26 -2.20 5.53
CA ASP A 11 -6.68 -1.30 4.54
C ASP A 11 -5.28 -1.77 4.14
N VAL A 12 -4.44 -2.09 5.13
CA VAL A 12 -3.07 -2.53 4.90
C VAL A 12 -3.04 -3.90 4.22
N LEU A 13 -3.68 -4.93 4.79
CA LEU A 13 -3.60 -6.29 4.28
C LEU A 13 -4.18 -6.40 2.87
N LEU A 14 -5.33 -5.77 2.60
CA LEU A 14 -5.94 -5.80 1.29
C LEU A 14 -5.12 -5.00 0.27
N THR A 15 -4.51 -3.88 0.67
CA THR A 15 -3.62 -3.11 -0.22
C THR A 15 -2.42 -3.96 -0.61
N VAL A 16 -1.76 -4.59 0.35
CA VAL A 16 -0.60 -5.47 0.09
C VAL A 16 -1.00 -6.64 -0.82
N ALA A 17 -2.12 -7.30 -0.53
CA ALA A 17 -2.63 -8.40 -1.36
C ALA A 17 -2.93 -7.94 -2.79
N LEU A 18 -3.61 -6.81 -2.96
CA LEU A 18 -3.92 -6.28 -4.28
C LEU A 18 -2.66 -5.82 -5.02
N SER A 19 -1.69 -5.21 -4.35
CA SER A 19 -0.40 -4.86 -4.95
C SER A 19 0.34 -6.09 -5.46
N LEU A 20 0.37 -7.19 -4.69
CA LEU A 20 0.96 -8.46 -5.13
C LEU A 20 0.27 -9.00 -6.39
N VAL A 21 -1.06 -9.00 -6.41
CA VAL A 21 -1.84 -9.48 -7.56
C VAL A 21 -1.55 -8.63 -8.80
N LEU A 22 -1.61 -7.30 -8.67
CA LEU A 22 -1.38 -6.38 -9.79
C LEU A 22 0.06 -6.50 -10.33
N LEU A 23 1.07 -6.53 -9.45
CA LEU A 23 2.46 -6.73 -9.87
C LEU A 23 2.67 -8.10 -10.52
N THR A 24 2.06 -9.16 -9.99
CA THR A 24 2.18 -10.51 -10.54
C THR A 24 1.60 -10.58 -11.95
N ILE A 25 0.40 -10.02 -12.15
CA ILE A 25 -0.24 -9.98 -13.47
C ILE A 25 0.62 -9.16 -14.44
N TRP A 26 1.03 -7.97 -14.03
CA TRP A 26 1.84 -7.09 -14.88
C TRP A 26 3.17 -7.73 -15.28
N ARG A 27 3.91 -8.29 -14.31
CA ARG A 27 5.19 -8.95 -14.58
C ARG A 27 5.02 -10.27 -15.33
N GLY A 28 3.95 -11.02 -15.08
CA GLY A 28 3.63 -12.23 -15.83
C GLY A 28 3.37 -11.94 -17.30
N ILE A 29 2.67 -10.84 -17.61
CA ILE A 29 2.48 -10.36 -18.97
C ILE A 29 3.80 -9.89 -19.58
N ALA A 30 4.58 -9.09 -18.86
CA ALA A 30 5.84 -8.54 -19.35
C ALA A 30 6.94 -9.61 -19.59
N SER A 31 6.97 -10.67 -18.79
CA SER A 31 7.94 -11.76 -18.91
C SER A 31 7.46 -12.91 -19.80
N GLY A 32 6.16 -12.99 -20.13
CA GLY A 32 5.57 -14.14 -20.82
C GLY A 32 5.49 -15.41 -19.96
N SER A 33 5.84 -15.33 -18.67
CA SER A 33 5.85 -16.47 -17.74
C SER A 33 5.16 -16.10 -16.42
N PRO A 34 4.01 -16.73 -16.08
CA PRO A 34 3.33 -16.49 -14.81
C PRO A 34 4.19 -16.81 -13.59
N ALA A 35 5.02 -17.86 -13.66
CA ALA A 35 5.88 -18.30 -12.55
C ALA A 35 6.97 -17.27 -12.24
N GLU A 36 7.59 -16.70 -13.27
CA GLU A 36 8.58 -15.63 -13.11
C GLU A 36 7.93 -14.33 -12.64
N GLY A 37 6.71 -14.05 -13.12
CA GLY A 37 5.91 -12.91 -12.67
C GLY A 37 5.70 -12.88 -11.16
N VAL A 38 5.37 -14.02 -10.55
CA VAL A 38 5.18 -14.13 -9.09
C VAL A 38 6.48 -13.86 -8.34
N ALA A 39 7.57 -14.53 -8.72
CA ALA A 39 8.85 -14.40 -8.02
C ALA A 39 9.37 -12.95 -8.05
N GLN A 40 9.29 -12.30 -9.22
CA GLN A 40 9.70 -10.91 -9.40
C GLN A 40 8.77 -9.94 -8.66
N ALA A 41 7.45 -10.19 -8.66
CA ALA A 41 6.48 -9.36 -7.94
C ALA A 41 6.72 -9.38 -6.43
N VAL A 42 6.94 -10.56 -5.85
CA VAL A 42 7.24 -10.72 -4.43
C VAL A 42 8.53 -9.99 -4.08
N GLN A 43 9.62 -10.23 -4.82
CA GLN A 43 10.90 -9.57 -4.57
C GLN A 43 10.80 -8.04 -4.62
N ARG A 44 10.14 -7.50 -5.66
CA ARG A 44 9.96 -6.05 -5.85
C ARG A 44 9.09 -5.43 -4.78
N LEU A 45 7.98 -6.09 -4.41
CA LEU A 45 7.12 -5.58 -3.37
C LEU A 45 7.84 -5.59 -2.02
N PHE A 46 8.56 -6.65 -1.66
CA PHE A 46 9.33 -6.68 -0.41
C PHE A 46 10.39 -5.60 -0.34
N LEU A 47 11.11 -5.34 -1.43
CA LEU A 47 12.06 -4.22 -1.50
C LEU A 47 11.38 -2.85 -1.36
N PHE A 48 10.15 -2.72 -1.85
CA PHE A 48 9.41 -1.46 -1.79
C PHE A 48 8.62 -1.26 -0.48
N MET A 49 8.32 -2.33 0.25
CA MET A 49 7.34 -2.29 1.34
C MET A 49 7.99 -2.20 2.73
N ASP A 50 9.27 -1.88 2.82
CA ASP A 50 9.99 -1.80 4.09
C ASP A 50 9.60 -0.54 4.89
N ILE A 51 10.30 0.56 4.65
CA ILE A 51 10.12 1.81 5.40
C ILE A 51 8.78 2.46 5.06
N GLY A 52 8.31 2.33 3.82
CA GLY A 52 7.04 2.95 3.42
C GLY A 52 5.84 2.38 4.14
N LEU A 53 5.78 1.06 4.31
CA LEU A 53 4.70 0.42 5.06
C LEU A 53 4.78 0.79 6.54
N LEU A 54 6.00 0.79 7.12
CA LEU A 54 6.21 1.19 8.50
C LEU A 54 5.71 2.62 8.75
N VAL A 55 6.12 3.58 7.91
CA VAL A 55 5.69 4.97 7.99
C VAL A 55 4.17 5.08 7.89
N TRP A 56 3.55 4.40 6.93
CA TRP A 56 2.11 4.41 6.75
C TRP A 56 1.35 3.88 7.97
N VAL A 57 1.75 2.69 8.47
CA VAL A 57 1.15 2.04 9.65
C VAL A 57 1.33 2.90 10.90
N VAL A 58 2.51 3.50 11.10
CA VAL A 58 2.78 4.37 12.25
C VAL A 58 1.88 5.60 12.19
N MET A 59 1.75 6.28 11.04
CA MET A 59 0.89 7.46 10.91
C MET A 59 -0.58 7.13 11.18
N LEU A 60 -1.09 6.02 10.64
CA LEU A 60 -2.45 5.56 10.92
C LEU A 60 -2.66 5.23 12.40
N THR A 61 -1.68 4.55 13.02
CA THR A 61 -1.71 4.23 14.44
C THR A 61 -1.72 5.48 15.31
N VAL A 62 -0.89 6.47 14.99
CA VAL A 62 -0.84 7.76 15.70
C VAL A 62 -2.19 8.47 15.64
N VAL A 63 -2.85 8.49 14.48
CA VAL A 63 -4.19 9.09 14.32
C VAL A 63 -5.25 8.33 15.11
N ALA A 64 -5.20 6.99 15.10
CA ALA A 64 -6.11 6.14 15.87
C ALA A 64 -5.95 6.33 17.39
N VAL A 65 -4.70 6.41 17.89
CA VAL A 65 -4.39 6.68 19.30
C VAL A 65 -4.89 8.07 19.72
N ARG A 66 -4.77 9.06 18.83
CA ARG A 66 -5.33 10.42 19.02
C ARG A 66 -6.85 10.48 18.90
N ARG A 67 -7.53 9.33 18.71
CA ARG A 67 -8.99 9.19 18.56
C ARG A 67 -9.56 10.10 17.46
N ARG A 68 -8.77 10.41 16.44
CA ARG A 68 -9.24 11.17 15.27
C ARG A 68 -9.70 10.19 14.19
N PRO A 69 -10.82 10.46 13.50
CA PRO A 69 -11.25 9.62 12.40
C PRO A 69 -10.28 9.77 11.23
N ALA A 70 -9.58 8.70 10.87
CA ALA A 70 -8.84 8.62 9.62
C ALA A 70 -9.83 8.30 8.49
N GLY A 71 -10.28 9.33 7.77
CA GLY A 71 -11.06 9.11 6.56
C GLY A 71 -10.19 8.59 5.40
N ALA A 72 -10.84 8.17 4.32
CA ALA A 72 -10.16 7.67 3.12
C ALA A 72 -9.08 8.62 2.61
N GLY A 73 -9.38 9.92 2.52
CA GLY A 73 -8.43 10.93 2.04
C GLY A 73 -7.15 11.00 2.90
N LEU A 74 -7.29 11.01 4.23
CA LEU A 74 -6.13 11.07 5.12
C LEU A 74 -5.30 9.77 5.06
N THR A 75 -5.98 8.63 4.94
CA THR A 75 -5.35 7.31 4.79
C THR A 75 -4.52 7.24 3.51
N LEU A 76 -5.03 7.78 2.40
CA LEU A 76 -4.31 7.89 1.13
C LEU A 76 -3.14 8.86 1.20
N VAL A 77 -3.28 10.00 1.89
CA VAL A 77 -2.16 10.91 2.12
C VAL A 77 -1.03 10.19 2.86
N PHE A 78 -1.34 9.41 3.90
CA PHE A 78 -0.32 8.66 4.62
C PHE A 78 0.30 7.54 3.77
N ALA A 79 -0.49 6.87 2.92
CA ALA A 79 0.03 5.89 1.97
C ALA A 79 1.02 6.55 0.99
N THR A 80 0.68 7.74 0.47
CA THR A 80 1.57 8.54 -0.39
C THR A 80 2.85 8.94 0.33
N VAL A 81 2.76 9.41 1.57
CA VAL A 81 3.93 9.76 2.39
C VAL A 81 4.82 8.54 2.61
N GLY A 82 4.23 7.37 2.93
CA GLY A 82 4.96 6.11 3.05
C GLY A 82 5.66 5.72 1.74
N ALA A 83 4.94 5.75 0.61
CA ALA A 83 5.51 5.43 -0.69
C ALA A 83 6.68 6.35 -1.07
N LEU A 84 6.56 7.65 -0.82
CA LEU A 84 7.64 8.62 -1.06
C LEU A 84 8.83 8.40 -0.13
N ALA A 85 8.59 8.14 1.16
CA ALA A 85 9.65 7.83 2.11
C ALA A 85 10.42 6.56 1.69
N ASN A 86 9.71 5.54 1.20
CA ASN A 86 10.35 4.33 0.71
C ASN A 86 11.15 4.58 -0.56
N LEU A 87 10.58 5.29 -1.54
CA LEU A 87 11.27 5.63 -2.78
C LEU A 87 12.57 6.38 -2.51
N LEU A 88 12.54 7.39 -1.63
CA LEU A 88 13.73 8.12 -1.20
C LEU A 88 14.75 7.19 -0.54
N THR A 89 14.29 6.25 0.30
CA THR A 89 15.20 5.32 0.95
C THR A 89 15.86 4.38 -0.05
N VAL A 90 15.11 3.84 -1.02
CA VAL A 90 15.69 2.97 -2.06
C VAL A 90 16.72 3.73 -2.89
N ILE A 91 16.45 4.98 -3.26
CA ILE A 91 17.41 5.83 -3.97
C ILE A 91 18.69 6.01 -3.14
N VAL A 92 18.57 6.37 -1.86
CA VAL A 92 19.72 6.61 -0.98
C VAL A 92 20.51 5.34 -0.74
N VAL A 93 19.86 4.23 -0.39
CA VAL A 93 20.52 2.95 -0.13
C VAL A 93 21.18 2.41 -1.40
N GLY A 94 20.50 2.47 -2.54
CA GLY A 94 21.07 2.08 -3.83
C GLY A 94 22.32 2.87 -4.18
N PHE A 95 22.28 4.19 -4.00
CA PHE A 95 23.44 5.05 -4.22
C PHE A 95 24.60 4.74 -3.27
N VAL A 96 24.33 4.58 -1.97
CA VAL A 96 25.35 4.27 -0.95
C VAL A 96 26.01 2.92 -1.19
N GLN A 97 25.24 1.91 -1.61
CA GLN A 97 25.77 0.55 -1.83
C GLN A 97 26.57 0.41 -3.12
N GLN A 98 26.17 1.09 -4.20
CA GLN A 98 26.78 0.91 -5.52
C GLN A 98 27.80 2.02 -5.87
N GLY A 99 27.79 3.15 -5.14
CA GLY A 99 28.64 4.30 -5.44
C GLY A 99 28.25 5.06 -6.72
N THR A 100 27.18 4.62 -7.40
CA THR A 100 26.66 5.20 -8.65
C THR A 100 25.14 5.15 -8.68
N TRP A 101 24.52 5.89 -9.60
CA TRP A 101 23.08 5.86 -9.83
C TRP A 101 22.63 4.49 -10.36
N ALA A 102 21.96 3.73 -9.51
CA ALA A 102 21.43 2.40 -9.81
C ALA A 102 20.07 2.51 -10.53
N VAL A 103 20.09 2.79 -11.84
CA VAL A 103 18.87 3.09 -12.63
C VAL A 103 17.81 1.99 -12.52
N ASP A 104 18.22 0.72 -12.65
CA ASP A 104 17.30 -0.42 -12.56
C ASP A 104 16.57 -0.49 -11.21
N PHE A 105 17.27 -0.16 -10.12
CA PHE A 105 16.67 -0.14 -8.77
C PHE A 105 15.64 0.97 -8.63
N ILE A 106 15.90 2.13 -9.23
CA ILE A 106 14.97 3.26 -9.21
C ILE A 106 13.73 2.93 -10.02
N GLU A 107 13.89 2.36 -11.22
CA GLU A 107 12.76 1.92 -12.04
C GLU A 107 11.89 0.90 -11.30
N PHE A 108 12.50 -0.08 -10.63
CA PHE A 108 11.76 -1.06 -9.84
C PHE A 108 11.02 -0.44 -8.66
N ALA A 109 11.64 0.52 -7.97
CA ALA A 109 11.02 1.23 -6.86
C ALA A 109 9.84 2.09 -7.32
N VAL A 110 9.99 2.78 -8.45
CA VAL A 110 8.92 3.60 -9.03
C VAL A 110 7.76 2.72 -9.48
N GLU A 111 8.03 1.63 -10.19
CA GLU A 111 7.01 0.68 -10.65
C GLU A 111 6.22 0.08 -9.47
N ALA A 112 6.92 -0.42 -8.45
CA ALA A 112 6.29 -0.96 -7.26
C ALA A 112 5.49 0.10 -6.49
N GLY A 113 6.01 1.33 -6.41
CA GLY A 113 5.33 2.45 -5.75
C GLY A 113 4.04 2.86 -6.43
N ILE A 114 4.03 2.91 -7.77
CA ILE A 114 2.81 3.20 -8.54
C ILE A 114 1.76 2.10 -8.28
N VAL A 115 2.15 0.83 -8.37
CA VAL A 115 1.21 -0.28 -8.14
C VAL A 115 0.67 -0.27 -6.70
N PHE A 116 1.53 0.03 -5.73
CA PHE A 116 1.13 0.19 -4.33
C PHE A 116 0.10 1.32 -4.16
N LEU A 117 0.33 2.50 -4.74
CA LEU A 117 -0.58 3.64 -4.61
C LEU A 117 -1.92 3.39 -5.32
N VAL A 118 -1.91 2.75 -6.48
CA VAL A 118 -3.13 2.35 -7.18
C VAL A 118 -3.92 1.35 -6.35
N ALA A 119 -3.25 0.34 -5.78
CA ALA A 119 -3.90 -0.63 -4.90
C ALA A 119 -4.48 0.05 -3.66
N ALA A 120 -3.71 0.94 -3.01
CA ALA A 120 -4.16 1.70 -1.84
C ALA A 120 -5.39 2.55 -2.17
N ALA A 121 -5.38 3.26 -3.30
CA ALA A 121 -6.52 4.05 -3.77
C ALA A 121 -7.78 3.20 -3.89
N ILE A 122 -7.69 2.05 -4.55
CA ILE A 122 -8.83 1.14 -4.74
C ILE A 122 -9.31 0.61 -3.38
N ILE A 123 -8.42 0.03 -2.58
CA ILE A 123 -8.78 -0.64 -1.33
C ILE A 123 -9.31 0.32 -0.29
N VAL A 124 -8.63 1.44 -0.04
CA VAL A 124 -9.06 2.42 0.96
C VAL A 124 -10.44 2.97 0.62
N ILE A 125 -10.70 3.24 -0.67
CA ILE A 125 -12.04 3.65 -1.11
C ILE A 125 -13.06 2.53 -0.84
N LEU A 126 -12.75 1.28 -1.19
CA LEU A 126 -13.66 0.15 -0.99
C LEU A 126 -13.98 -0.06 0.50
N VAL A 127 -12.96 -0.12 1.36
CA VAL A 127 -13.10 -0.33 2.81
C VAL A 127 -13.90 0.81 3.43
N HIS A 128 -13.54 2.06 3.13
CA HIS A 128 -14.19 3.21 3.76
C HIS A 128 -15.59 3.50 3.21
N ARG A 129 -15.87 3.12 1.95
CA ARG A 129 -17.19 3.33 1.34
C ARG A 129 -18.18 2.20 1.66
N PHE A 130 -17.74 0.95 1.67
CA PHE A 130 -18.64 -0.21 1.73
C PHE A 130 -18.59 -0.96 3.06
N ILE A 131 -17.47 -0.94 3.77
CA ILE A 131 -17.31 -1.71 5.02
C ILE A 131 -17.58 -0.83 6.25
N LEU A 132 -17.30 0.47 6.16
CA LEU A 132 -17.53 1.43 7.25
C LEU A 132 -18.88 2.15 7.22
N LYS A 133 -19.61 2.17 6.09
CA LYS A 133 -20.97 2.71 6.08
C LYS A 133 -21.93 1.68 6.70
N PRO A 134 -22.69 2.03 7.74
CA PRO A 134 -23.73 1.15 8.26
C PRO A 134 -24.78 0.94 7.16
N SER A 135 -25.22 -0.31 6.97
CA SER A 135 -26.51 -0.57 6.33
C SER A 135 -27.57 0.29 7.02
N PRO A 136 -28.48 0.95 6.29
CA PRO A 136 -29.66 1.52 6.89
C PRO A 136 -30.48 0.36 7.46
N THR A 137 -30.30 0.08 8.75
CA THR A 137 -31.19 -0.79 9.51
C THR A 137 -32.60 -0.24 9.37
N GLY A 138 -33.50 -1.13 8.96
CA GLY A 138 -34.87 -0.89 8.60
C GLY A 138 -35.55 0.26 9.32
N VAL A 139 -36.16 1.12 8.52
CA VAL A 139 -37.34 1.87 8.92
C VAL A 139 -38.41 0.83 9.27
N THR A 140 -38.46 0.38 10.52
CA THR A 140 -39.70 -0.11 11.13
C THR A 140 -40.55 1.12 11.38
N ALA A 141 -41.32 1.51 10.36
CA ALA A 141 -42.47 2.38 10.56
C ALA A 141 -43.58 1.52 11.18
N THR A 142 -43.80 1.72 12.48
CA THR A 142 -45.06 1.40 13.16
C THR A 142 -45.96 2.61 13.11
#